data_AF-A0A7Y5NF63-F1
#
_entry.id   AF-A0A7Y5NF63-F1
#
_cell.length_a   1.000
_cell.length_b   1.000
_cell.length_c   1.000
_cell.angle_alpha   90.00
_cell.angle_beta   90.00
_cell.angle_gamma   90.00
#
_symmetry.space_group_name_H-M   'P 1'
#
loop_
_entity.id
_entity.type
_entity.pdbx_description
1 polymer ?
#
loop_
_entity_poly.entity_id
_entity_poly.type
_entity_poly.pdbx_seq_one_letter_code
_entity_poly.pdbx_strand_id
1 'polypeptide(L)'
;MAVSIQAVYKNGVFAPVRRSKLKLHEGQKVELVIAKSDAEQDSAFALAELAVETGIPDLAREHDHYLYGTPKREKRNARKTKLR
;
A
#
# COMPACT_ATOMS: atom_id res chain seq x y z
N MET A 1 25.40 -20.78 -17.39
CA MET A 1 24.10 -20.90 -16.70
C MET A 1 24.12 -19.97 -15.51
N ALA A 2 23.12 -19.09 -15.36
CA ALA A 2 23.02 -18.19 -14.21
C ALA A 2 22.06 -18.77 -13.17
N VAL A 3 22.41 -18.65 -11.89
CA VAL A 3 21.56 -19.11 -10.76
C VAL A 3 21.21 -17.92 -9.91
N SER A 4 19.92 -17.65 -9.72
CA SER A 4 19.44 -16.57 -8.85
C SER A 4 19.23 -17.08 -7.42
N ILE A 5 19.55 -16.24 -6.44
CA ILE A 5 19.41 -16.55 -5.01
C ILE A 5 18.63 -15.41 -4.36
N GLN A 6 17.62 -15.77 -3.59
CA GLN A 6 16.93 -14.82 -2.71
C GLN A 6 17.68 -14.75 -1.38
N ALA A 7 18.04 -13.55 -0.95
CA ALA A 7 18.74 -13.30 0.30
C ALA A 7 18.13 -12.09 1.03
N VAL A 8 18.24 -12.11 2.36
CA VAL A 8 17.90 -10.99 3.24
C VAL A 8 19.19 -10.31 3.67
N TYR A 9 19.24 -8.99 3.52
CA TYR A 9 20.37 -8.21 4.02
C TYR A 9 20.21 -7.92 5.51
N LYS A 10 21.18 -8.34 6.33
CA LYS A 10 21.23 -8.09 7.78
C LYS A 10 22.67 -7.85 8.21
N ASN A 11 22.92 -6.74 8.92
CA ASN A 11 24.23 -6.41 9.50
C ASN A 11 25.41 -6.49 8.50
N GLY A 12 25.23 -6.02 7.27
CA GLY A 12 26.29 -6.09 6.25
C GLY A 12 26.37 -7.41 5.49
N VAL A 13 25.56 -8.42 5.84
CA VAL A 13 25.61 -9.76 5.24
C VAL A 13 24.32 -10.08 4.48
N PHE A 14 24.44 -10.59 3.25
CA PHE A 14 23.33 -11.14 2.48
C PHE A 14 23.10 -12.61 2.87
N ALA A 15 22.14 -12.85 3.76
CA ALA A 15 21.78 -14.18 4.25
C ALA A 15 20.75 -14.85 3.32
N PRO A 16 21.06 -16.00 2.67
CA PRO A 16 20.11 -16.68 1.79
C PRO A 16 18.82 -17.08 2.53
N VAL A 17 17.65 -16.83 1.93
CA VAL A 17 16.33 -17.14 2.52
C VAL A 17 16.10 -18.64 2.61
N ARG A 18 16.48 -19.37 1.56
CA ARG A 18 16.43 -20.84 1.53
C ARG A 18 17.85 -21.37 1.68
N ARG A 19 17.98 -22.54 2.33
CA ARG A 19 19.18 -23.37 2.25
C ARG A 19 19.34 -23.91 0.83
N SER A 20 19.65 -23.04 -0.12
CA SER A 20 20.04 -23.44 -1.47
C SER A 20 21.35 -24.22 -1.36
N LYS A 21 21.49 -25.32 -2.11
CA LYS A 21 22.73 -26.12 -2.19
C LYS A 21 23.85 -25.38 -2.94
N LEU A 22 23.90 -24.06 -2.83
CA LEU A 22 24.84 -23.26 -3.58
C LEU A 22 26.18 -23.31 -2.87
N LYS A 23 27.09 -24.11 -3.42
CA LYS A 23 28.46 -24.20 -2.96
C LYS A 23 29.25 -23.09 -3.63
N LEU A 24 29.36 -21.95 -2.95
CA LEU A 24 30.34 -20.93 -3.31
C LEU A 24 31.65 -21.21 -2.59
N HIS A 25 32.75 -20.88 -3.25
CA HIS A 25 34.07 -20.88 -2.61
C HIS A 25 34.31 -19.55 -1.90
N GLU A 26 35.13 -19.56 -0.85
CA GLU A 26 35.54 -18.33 -0.18
C GLU A 26 36.30 -17.42 -1.16
N GLY A 27 35.97 -16.13 -1.17
CA GLY A 27 36.52 -15.15 -2.13
C GLY A 27 35.93 -15.21 -3.54
N GLN A 28 34.93 -16.06 -3.81
CA GLN A 28 34.28 -16.12 -5.12
C GLN A 28 33.51 -14.82 -5.42
N LYS A 29 33.90 -14.15 -6.50
CA LYS A 29 33.22 -12.94 -6.99
C LYS A 29 31.82 -13.28 -7.49
N VAL A 30 30.83 -12.52 -7.04
CA VAL A 30 29.41 -12.65 -7.45
C VAL A 30 28.85 -11.28 -7.83
N GLU A 31 27.87 -11.27 -8.72
CA GLU A 31 27.09 -10.08 -9.05
C GLU A 31 25.77 -10.09 -8.29
N LEU A 32 25.40 -8.92 -7.74
CA LEU A 32 24.18 -8.73 -6.95
C LEU A 32 23.20 -7.90 -7.76
N VAL A 33 22.01 -8.43 -8.00
CA VAL A 33 20.89 -7.68 -8.58
C VAL A 33 19.91 -7.35 -7.46
N ILE A 34 19.85 -6.08 -7.09
CA ILE A 34 18.91 -5.58 -6.08
C ILE A 34 17.67 -5.09 -6.83
N ALA A 35 16.59 -5.87 -6.77
CA ALA A 35 15.30 -5.40 -7.22
C ALA A 35 14.81 -4.33 -6.24
N LYS A 36 14.65 -3.09 -6.71
CA LYS A 36 13.83 -2.11 -6.00
C LYS A 36 12.39 -2.58 -6.15
N SER A 37 11.69 -2.78 -5.04
CA SER A 37 10.23 -2.85 -5.10
C SER A 37 9.77 -1.43 -5.39
N ASP A 38 9.57 -1.10 -6.65
CA ASP A 38 8.89 0.13 -7.01
C ASP A 38 7.48 0.01 -6.42
N ALA A 39 7.17 0.83 -5.42
CA ALA A 39 5.83 0.94 -4.85
C ALA A 39 4.79 1.27 -5.94
N GLU A 40 5.25 1.76 -7.09
CA GLU A 40 4.52 1.99 -8.34
C GLU A 40 3.95 0.71 -8.98
N GLN A 41 4.42 -0.49 -8.59
CA GLN A 41 3.81 -1.77 -9.03
C GLN A 41 2.63 -2.23 -8.16
N ASP A 42 2.31 -1.53 -7.07
CA ASP A 42 1.06 -1.82 -6.35
C ASP A 42 -0.12 -1.39 -7.21
N SER A 43 -0.97 -2.34 -7.61
CA SER A 43 -2.18 -2.05 -8.39
C SER A 43 -3.14 -1.12 -7.64
N ALA A 44 -3.03 -1.03 -6.30
CA ALA A 44 -3.77 -0.07 -5.50
C ALA A 44 -3.22 1.37 -5.59
N PHE A 45 -1.99 1.58 -6.06
CA PHE A 45 -1.35 2.89 -6.12
C PHE A 45 -2.05 3.85 -7.10
N ALA A 46 -2.60 3.32 -8.20
CA ALA A 46 -3.30 4.09 -9.23
C ALA A 46 -4.82 4.25 -9.00
N LEU A 47 -5.35 3.90 -7.81
CA LEU A 47 -6.80 3.98 -7.54
C LEU A 47 -7.36 5.41 -7.66
N ALA A 48 -6.54 6.43 -7.37
CA ALA A 48 -6.95 7.82 -7.51
C ALA A 48 -7.14 8.23 -8.98
N GLU A 49 -6.42 7.61 -9.92
CA GLU A 49 -6.54 7.90 -11.36
C GLU A 49 -7.83 7.31 -11.96
N LEU A 50 -8.39 6.29 -11.32
CA LEU A 50 -9.67 5.68 -11.69
C LEU A 50 -10.88 6.41 -11.09
N ALA A 51 -10.67 7.46 -10.29
CA ALA A 51 -11.74 8.20 -9.66
C ALA A 51 -12.54 8.99 -10.71
N VAL A 52 -13.85 8.78 -10.74
CA VAL A 52 -14.78 9.53 -11.59
C VAL A 52 -15.41 10.65 -10.78
N GLU A 53 -15.59 11.82 -11.41
CA GLU A 53 -16.32 12.92 -10.81
C GLU A 53 -17.81 12.55 -10.71
N THR A 54 -18.29 12.32 -9.48
CA THR A 54 -19.67 11.86 -9.22
C THR A 54 -20.66 12.99 -8.92
N GLY A 55 -20.18 14.22 -8.72
CA GLY A 55 -20.99 15.36 -8.25
C GLY A 55 -21.48 15.23 -6.80
N ILE A 56 -20.97 14.24 -6.04
CA ILE A 56 -21.37 13.97 -4.66
C ILE A 56 -20.35 14.63 -3.69
N PRO A 57 -20.73 15.69 -2.95
CA PRO A 57 -19.77 16.49 -2.20
C PRO A 57 -19.26 15.83 -0.90
N ASP A 58 -20.01 14.86 -0.37
CA ASP A 58 -19.72 14.18 0.90
C ASP A 58 -19.30 12.70 0.72
N LEU A 59 -19.18 12.25 -0.53
CA LEU A 59 -18.73 10.93 -0.96
C LEU A 59 -19.30 9.81 -0.05
N ALA A 60 -18.41 9.09 0.62
CA ALA A 60 -18.71 7.94 1.46
C ALA A 60 -19.34 8.28 2.83
N ARG A 61 -19.47 9.56 3.21
CA ARG A 61 -19.95 9.92 4.56
C ARG A 61 -21.44 9.74 4.74
N GLU A 62 -22.21 9.83 3.65
CA GLU A 62 -23.67 9.78 3.65
C GLU A 62 -24.19 8.61 2.80
N HIS A 63 -23.51 7.44 2.82
CA HIS A 63 -23.93 6.27 2.04
C HIS A 63 -25.41 5.91 2.23
N ASP A 64 -25.93 5.98 3.47
CA ASP A 64 -27.33 5.69 3.78
C ASP A 64 -28.31 6.66 3.09
N HIS A 65 -27.89 7.91 2.85
CA HIS A 65 -28.69 8.89 2.12
C HIS A 65 -28.80 8.51 0.64
N TYR A 66 -27.67 8.09 0.05
CA TYR A 66 -27.60 7.74 -1.37
C TYR A 66 -28.20 6.37 -1.70
N LEU A 67 -28.08 5.39 -0.79
CA LEU A 67 -28.59 4.03 -0.97
C LEU A 67 -30.07 3.90 -0.60
N TYR A 68 -30.50 4.59 0.46
CA TYR A 68 -31.82 4.37 1.08
C TYR A 68 -32.67 5.63 1.18
N GLY A 69 -32.18 6.79 0.73
CA GLY A 69 -32.92 8.05 0.79
C GLY A 69 -33.08 8.61 2.20
N THR A 70 -32.28 8.15 3.17
CA THR A 70 -32.33 8.68 4.55
C THR A 70 -31.90 10.15 4.60
N PRO A 71 -32.38 10.96 5.56
CA PRO A 71 -31.91 12.33 5.71
C PRO A 71 -30.40 12.41 5.96
N LYS A 72 -29.71 13.39 5.37
CA LYS A 72 -28.28 13.62 5.63
C LYS A 72 -28.02 13.94 7.10
N ARG A 73 -26.91 13.46 7.64
CA ARG A 73 -26.54 13.72 9.04
C ARG A 73 -26.34 15.22 9.26
N GLU A 74 -26.92 15.73 10.35
CA GLU A 74 -26.72 17.12 10.74
C GLU A 74 -25.23 17.38 11.04
N LYS A 75 -24.69 18.51 10.56
CA LYS A 75 -23.37 18.97 10.97
C LYS A 75 -23.42 19.23 12.48
N ARG A 76 -22.61 18.50 13.25
CA ARG A 76 -22.56 18.47 14.74
C ARG A 76 -22.38 19.83 15.45
N ASN A 77 -22.32 20.95 14.74
CA ASN A 77 -22.00 22.27 15.29
C ASN A 77 -23.19 23.23 15.44
N ALA A 78 -24.44 22.79 15.29
CA ALA A 78 -25.58 23.72 15.23
C ALA A 78 -26.42 23.88 16.51
N ARG A 79 -26.09 23.26 17.66
CA ARG A 79 -26.90 23.44 18.90
C ARG A 79 -26.07 23.56 20.16
N LYS A 80 -25.50 24.75 20.37
CA LYS A 80 -25.21 25.29 21.71
C LYS A 80 -25.68 26.74 21.77
N THR A 81 -26.99 26.96 21.65
CA THR A 81 -27.57 28.28 21.93
C THR A 81 -28.89 28.16 22.66
N LYS A 82 -28.82 28.56 23.94
CA LYS A 82 -29.86 29.06 24.84
C LYS A 82 -30.90 28.06 25.35
N LEU A 83 -30.62 27.52 26.54
CA LEU A 83 -31.64 27.41 27.58
C LEU A 83 -31.47 28.64 28.48
N ARG A 84 -32.48 29.51 28.50
CA ARG A 84 -32.64 30.60 29.46
C ARG A 84 -33.51 30.11 30.59
#